data_AF-A0A9P6W107-F1
#
_entry.id   AF-A0A9P6W107-F1
#
_cell.length_a   1.000
_cell.length_b   1.000
_cell.length_c   1.000
_cell.angle_alpha   90.00
_cell.angle_beta   90.00
_cell.angle_gamma   90.00
#
_symmetry.space_group_name_H-M   'P 1'
#
loop_
_entity.id
_entity.type
_entity.pdbx_description
1 polymer ?
#
loop_
_entity_poly.entity_id
_entity_poly.type
_entity_poly.pdbx_seq_one_letter_code
_entity_poly.pdbx_strand_id
1 'polypeptide(L)'
;RAPSAVKAVRTFAQKTMGTKKVLLDPSVNSAIWGNGIKSVPHRIRVRLHRRRNDNDDAPADEKLYTQVSVVNVTEFKGLQTSVVDAE
;
A
#
# COMPACT_ATOMS: atom_id res chain seq x y z
N ARG A 1 15.20 7.48 -6.52
CA ARG A 1 13.86 7.21 -7.08
C ARG A 1 13.04 6.34 -6.12
N ALA A 2 13.62 5.31 -5.50
CA ALA A 2 12.93 4.46 -4.54
C ALA A 2 12.25 5.22 -3.36
N PRO A 3 12.89 6.20 -2.67
CA PRO A 3 12.22 6.96 -1.61
C PRO A 3 10.98 7.73 -2.09
N SER A 4 11.06 8.31 -3.29
CA SER A 4 9.92 9.00 -3.91
C SER A 4 8.79 8.03 -4.26
N ALA A 5 9.13 6.80 -4.70
CA ALA A 5 8.14 5.76 -4.97
C ALA A 5 7.41 5.32 -3.70
N VAL A 6 8.12 5.14 -2.58
CA VAL A 6 7.50 4.84 -1.27
C VAL A 6 6.51 5.94 -0.87
N LYS A 7 6.91 7.22 -1.02
CA LYS A 7 6.01 8.36 -0.75
C LYS A 7 4.80 8.36 -1.69
N ALA A 8 4.99 8.08 -2.98
CA ALA A 8 3.91 8.02 -3.96
C ALA A 8 2.89 6.90 -3.64
N VAL A 9 3.35 5.71 -3.22
CA VAL A 9 2.47 4.62 -2.79
C VAL A 9 1.67 5.02 -1.55
N ARG A 10 2.29 5.71 -0.59
CA ARG A 10 1.58 6.23 0.59
C ARG A 10 0.51 7.24 0.20
N THR A 11 0.83 8.22 -0.64
CA THR A 11 -0.12 9.24 -1.11
C THR A 11 -1.26 8.63 -1.91
N PHE A 12 -0.97 7.62 -2.74
CA PHE A 12 -1.99 6.86 -3.46
C PHE A 12 -2.96 6.17 -2.49
N ALA A 13 -2.43 5.41 -1.52
CA ALA A 13 -3.25 4.73 -0.52
C ALA A 13 -4.11 5.70 0.31
N GLN A 14 -3.55 6.84 0.73
CA GLN A 14 -4.28 7.89 1.45
C GLN A 14 -5.44 8.44 0.61
N LYS A 15 -5.21 8.73 -0.67
CA LYS A 15 -6.22 9.28 -1.58
C LYS A 15 -7.33 8.28 -1.87
N THR A 16 -6.98 7.02 -2.13
CA THR A 16 -7.95 5.99 -2.53
C THR A 16 -8.82 5.52 -1.36
N MET A 17 -8.24 5.36 -0.16
CA MET A 17 -8.96 4.80 1.00
C MET A 17 -9.50 5.86 1.97
N GLY A 18 -9.11 7.13 1.81
CA GLY A 18 -9.56 8.24 2.64
C GLY A 18 -9.04 8.21 4.09
N THR A 19 -7.95 7.47 4.35
CA THR A 19 -7.36 7.34 5.68
C THR A 19 -6.08 8.15 5.80
N LYS A 20 -5.91 8.90 6.90
CA LYS A 20 -4.67 9.64 7.19
C LYS A 20 -3.50 8.68 7.50
N LYS A 21 -3.79 7.65 8.30
CA LYS A 21 -2.81 6.64 8.74
C LYS A 21 -2.68 5.52 7.70
N VAL A 22 -1.47 5.34 7.18
CA VAL A 22 -1.13 4.28 6.23
C VAL A 22 0.08 3.51 6.73
N LEU A 23 -0.09 2.19 6.88
CA LEU A 23 0.95 1.24 7.24
C LEU A 23 1.40 0.53 5.96
N LEU A 24 2.67 0.70 5.60
CA LEU A 24 3.27 -0.05 4.50
C LEU A 24 3.90 -1.31 5.09
N ASP A 25 3.51 -2.47 4.58
CA ASP A 25 4.15 -3.71 4.97
C ASP A 25 5.62 -3.72 4.50
N PRO A 26 6.52 -4.39 5.22
CA PRO A 26 7.92 -4.54 4.82
C PRO A 26 8.07 -5.13 3.42
N SER A 27 7.13 -5.98 2.99
CA SER A 27 7.11 -6.59 1.65
C SER A 27 7.01 -5.56 0.52
N VAL A 28 6.24 -4.48 0.71
CA VAL A 28 6.12 -3.38 -0.25
C VAL A 28 7.44 -2.62 -0.33
N ASN A 29 8.09 -2.39 0.82
CA ASN A 29 9.38 -1.73 0.85
C ASN A 29 10.44 -2.59 0.14
N SER A 30 10.54 -3.88 0.47
CA SER A 30 11.47 -4.79 -0.19
C SER A 30 11.25 -4.86 -1.71
N ALA A 31 10.00 -4.88 -2.18
CA ALA A 31 9.69 -4.86 -3.61
C ALA A 31 10.13 -3.56 -4.29
N ILE A 32 9.93 -2.40 -3.67
CA ILE A 32 10.34 -1.11 -4.23
C ILE A 32 11.87 -0.97 -4.26
N TRP A 33 12.55 -1.46 -3.22
CA TRP A 33 14.00 -1.32 -3.05
C TRP A 33 14.81 -2.46 -3.68
N GLY A 34 14.18 -3.54 -4.14
CA GLY A 34 14.87 -4.74 -4.63
C GLY A 34 15.82 -4.51 -5.82
N ASN A 35 15.53 -3.54 -6.68
CA ASN A 35 16.36 -3.17 -7.83
C ASN A 35 17.30 -1.97 -7.53
N GLY A 36 17.37 -1.54 -6.27
CA GLY A 36 18.18 -0.41 -5.80
C GLY A 36 17.50 0.96 -5.92
N ILE A 37 18.25 2.02 -5.62
CA ILE A 37 17.68 3.38 -5.48
C ILE A 37 17.28 4.04 -6.81
N LYS A 38 17.98 3.68 -7.89
CA LYS A 38 17.81 4.27 -9.24
C LYS A 38 16.80 3.50 -10.09
N SER A 39 16.81 2.17 -10.04
CA SER A 39 15.89 1.32 -10.80
C SER A 39 14.75 0.89 -9.89
N VAL A 40 13.58 1.51 -10.05
CA VAL A 40 12.37 1.12 -9.30
C VAL A 40 11.50 0.29 -10.25
N PRO A 41 10.82 -0.79 -9.78
CA PRO A 41 9.88 -1.52 -10.62
C PRO A 41 8.85 -0.58 -11.28
N HIS A 42 8.64 -0.74 -12.58
CA HIS A 42 7.71 0.09 -13.35
C HIS A 42 6.25 -0.13 -12.93
N ARG A 43 5.91 -1.33 -12.46
CA ARG A 43 4.58 -1.70 -11.97
C ARG A 43 4.73 -2.52 -10.70
N ILE A 44 3.85 -2.28 -9.74
CA ILE A 44 3.70 -3.08 -8.54
C ILE A 44 2.21 -3.31 -8.32
N ARG A 45 1.84 -4.54 -7.96
CA ARG A 45 0.47 -4.86 -7.59
C ARG A 45 0.38 -4.80 -6.08
N VAL A 46 -0.50 -3.94 -5.58
CA VAL A 46 -0.70 -3.75 -4.14
C VAL A 46 -2.12 -4.13 -3.76
N ARG A 47 -2.27 -4.72 -2.58
CA ARG A 47 -3.55 -4.91 -1.92
C ARG A 47 -3.65 -3.89 -0.80
N LEU A 48 -4.75 -3.13 -0.82
CA LEU A 48 -5.06 -2.13 0.18
C LEU A 48 -6.14 -2.69 1.10
N HIS A 49 -5.87 -2.73 2.40
CA HIS A 49 -6.81 -3.21 3.40
C HIS A 49 -7.11 -2.08 4.38
N ARG A 50 -8.36 -1.61 4.41
CA ARG A 50 -8.81 -0.63 5.39
C ARG A 50 -9.31 -1.36 6.63
N ARG A 51 -8.71 -1.12 7.80
CA ARG A 51 -9.07 -1.74 9.08
C ARG A 51 -9.43 -0.69 10.11
N ARG A 52 -10.24 -1.09 11.08
CA ARG A 52 -10.46 -0.29 12.30
C ARG A 52 -9.27 -0.47 13.22
N ASN A 53 -8.88 0.61 13.89
CA ASN A 53 -7.91 0.56 14.95
C ASN A 53 -8.58 0.03 16.22
N ASP A 54 -7.92 -0.92 16.89
CA ASP A 54 -8.44 -1.53 18.13
C ASP A 54 -8.15 -0.66 19.37
N ASN A 55 -7.33 0.39 19.22
CA ASN A 55 -7.11 1.38 20.25
C ASN A 55 -8.22 2.44 20.23
N ASP A 56 -9.11 2.37 21.23
CA ASP A 56 -10.24 3.29 21.41
C ASP A 56 -9.83 4.74 21.74
N ASP A 57 -8.61 4.95 22.25
CA ASP A 57 -8.07 6.29 22.53
C ASP A 57 -7.45 6.95 21.28
N ALA A 58 -7.49 6.28 20.12
CA ALA A 58 -6.99 6.87 18.88
C ALA A 58 -7.82 8.12 18.50
N PRO A 59 -7.16 9.21 18.03
CA PRO A 59 -7.87 10.38 17.52
C PRO A 59 -8.94 9.98 16.50
N ALA A 60 -10.05 10.71 16.43
CA ALA A 60 -11.15 10.40 15.51
C ALA A 60 -10.68 10.21 14.05
N ASP A 61 -9.65 10.96 13.64
CA ASP A 61 -9.03 10.93 12.32
C ASP A 61 -8.19 9.67 12.03
N GLU A 62 -7.88 8.88 13.05
CA GLU A 62 -7.03 7.67 12.99
C GLU A 62 -7.76 6.39 13.45
N LYS A 63 -9.07 6.45 13.64
CA LYS A 63 -9.91 5.28 13.93
C LYS A 63 -9.85 4.23 12.82
N LEU A 64 -9.54 4.65 11.59
CA LEU A 64 -9.32 3.79 10.44
C LEU A 64 -7.88 3.94 9.96
N TYR A 65 -7.25 2.83 9.63
CA TYR A 65 -5.95 2.82 8.97
C TYR A 65 -5.99 1.95 7.71
N THR A 66 -5.12 2.27 6.76
CA THR A 66 -4.92 1.45 5.56
C THR A 66 -3.60 0.70 5.68
N GLN A 67 -3.67 -0.63 5.64
CA GLN A 67 -2.51 -1.49 5.48
C GLN A 67 -2.28 -1.76 3.98
N VAL A 68 -1.03 -1.62 3.53
CA VAL A 68 -0.63 -1.85 2.14
C VAL A 68 0.29 -3.05 2.09
N SER A 69 -0.13 -4.07 1.34
CA SER A 69 0.64 -5.29 1.10
C SER A 69 0.94 -5.45 -0.38
N VAL A 70 2.05 -6.11 -0.71
CA VAL A 70 2.36 -6.46 -2.11
C VAL A 70 1.67 -7.76 -2.48
N VAL A 71 1.16 -7.84 -3.71
CA VAL A 71 0.66 -9.08 -4.30
C VAL A 71 1.66 -9.51 -5.34
N ASN A 72 2.25 -10.69 -5.14
CA ASN A 72 3.17 -11.26 -6.11
C ASN A 72 2.37 -11.77 -7.31
N VAL A 73 2.63 -11.18 -8.47
CA VAL A 73 2.04 -11.58 -9.76
C VAL A 73 3.16 -11.77 -10.76
N THR A 74 3.03 -12.80 -11.59
CA THR A 74 3.96 -13.11 -12.68
C THR A 74 3.80 -12.14 -13.84
N GLU A 75 2.56 -11.76 -14.16
CA GLU A 75 2.23 -10.84 -15.24
C GLU A 75 1.30 -9.71 -14.80
N PHE A 76 1.56 -8.50 -15.31
CA PHE A 76 0.75 -7.30 -15.03
C PHE A 76 -0.24 -6.95 -16.14
N LYS A 77 -0.29 -7.73 -17.23
CA LYS A 77 -1.21 -7.48 -18.35
C LYS A 77 -2.61 -8.00 -18.00
N GLY A 78 -3.65 -7.27 -18.38
CA GLY A 78 -5.05 -7.67 -18.16
C GLY A 78 -5.57 -7.53 -16.72
N LEU A 79 -4.71 -7.21 -15.74
CA LEU A 79 -5.15 -7.01 -14.36
C LEU A 79 -5.86 -5.67 -14.18
N GLN A 80 -7.13 -5.72 -13.78
CA GLN A 80 -7.94 -4.54 -13.42
C GLN A 80 -8.00 -4.36 -11.91
N THR A 81 -8.49 -3.22 -11.42
CA THR A 81 -8.76 -3.04 -10.00
C THR A 81 -9.98 -3.87 -9.63
N SER A 82 -9.82 -4.77 -8.67
CA SER A 82 -10.91 -5.61 -8.16
C SER A 82 -11.03 -5.46 -6.65
N VAL A 83 -12.24 -5.58 -6.14
CA VAL A 83 -12.48 -5.76 -4.71
C VAL A 83 -12.00 -7.16 -4.34
N VAL A 84 -11.29 -7.26 -3.21
CA VAL A 84 -10.80 -8.53 -2.68
C VAL A 84 -11.61 -8.84 -1.45
N ASP A 85 -12.18 -10.04 -1.38
CA ASP A 85 -12.93 -10.49 -0.21
C ASP A 85 -11.97 -10.69 0.98
N ALA A 86 -12.45 -10.29 2.15
CA ALA A 86 -11.77 -10.57 3.40
C ALA A 86 -12.23 -11.96 3.88
N GLU A 87 -11.42 -12.98 3.61
CA GLU A 87 -11.42 -14.19 4.45
C GLU A 87 -10.88 -13.86 5.85
#